data_AF-A0A9X3H7G0-F1
#
_entry.id   AF-A0A9X3H7G0-F1
#
_cell.length_a   1.000
_cell.length_b   1.000
_cell.length_c   1.000
_cell.angle_alpha   90.00
_cell.angle_beta   90.00
_cell.angle_gamma   90.00
#
_symmetry.space_group_name_H-M   'P 1'
#
loop_
_entity.id
_entity.type
_entity.pdbx_description
1 polymer ?
#
loop_
_entity_poly.entity_id
_entity_poly.type
_entity_poly.pdbx_seq_one_letter_code
_entity_poly.pdbx_strand_id
1 'polypeptide(L)'
;MSPKVKSTFFKLSEYYFIIMAILAGYTPPLELNPIFMWIALIILVQLIFRNRIMGLVLGSIFFVVNLLFLGALISEFREFAQFTDDAQRLILVGMSIWIGNVIFSIAMIFHYAKKENRSNPLPA
;
A
#
# COMPACT_ATOMS: atom_id res chain seq x y z
N MET A 1 1.92 -16.49 16.77
CA MET A 1 0.72 -15.90 16.11
C MET A 1 -0.09 -17.03 15.47
N SER A 2 -1.39 -17.13 15.73
CA SER A 2 -2.18 -18.27 15.24
C SER A 2 -2.26 -18.28 13.68
N PRO A 3 -2.35 -19.46 13.04
CA PRO A 3 -2.38 -19.56 11.58
C PRO A 3 -3.55 -18.80 10.93
N LYS A 4 -4.69 -18.67 11.62
CA LYS A 4 -5.85 -17.87 11.17
C LYS A 4 -5.57 -16.37 11.15
N VAL A 5 -4.87 -15.86 12.18
CA VAL A 5 -4.49 -14.44 12.27
C VAL A 5 -3.52 -14.07 11.14
N LYS A 6 -2.56 -14.95 10.85
CA LYS A 6 -1.59 -14.76 9.77
C LYS A 6 -2.26 -14.70 8.39
N SER A 7 -3.27 -15.55 8.13
CA SER A 7 -4.02 -15.54 6.87
C SER A 7 -4.89 -14.30 6.68
N THR A 8 -5.35 -13.68 7.77
CA THR A 8 -6.26 -12.51 7.71
C THR A 8 -5.45 -11.23 7.49
N PHE A 9 -4.33 -11.10 8.19
CA PHE A 9 -3.40 -9.97 8.02
C PHE A 9 -2.87 -9.86 6.59
N PHE A 10 -2.64 -10.97 5.89
CA PHE A 10 -2.13 -10.90 4.53
C PHE A 10 -3.13 -10.47 3.47
N LYS A 11 -4.43 -10.73 3.67
CA LYS A 11 -5.48 -10.15 2.81
C LYS A 11 -5.70 -8.67 3.10
N LEU A 12 -5.27 -8.21 4.27
CA LEU A 12 -5.43 -6.83 4.73
C LEU A 12 -4.64 -5.86 3.83
N SER A 13 -3.51 -6.28 3.27
CA SER A 13 -2.70 -5.47 2.35
C SER A 13 -3.50 -5.04 1.11
N GLU A 14 -4.18 -5.95 0.41
CA GLU A 14 -4.97 -5.60 -0.76
C GLU A 14 -6.16 -4.71 -0.40
N TYR A 15 -6.88 -5.00 0.69
CA TYR A 15 -7.98 -4.14 1.15
C TYR A 15 -7.50 -2.73 1.48
N TYR A 16 -6.36 -2.64 2.17
CA TYR A 16 -5.74 -1.37 2.50
C TYR A 16 -5.42 -0.56 1.24
N PHE A 17 -4.74 -1.15 0.25
CA PHE A 17 -4.38 -0.42 -0.97
C PHE A 17 -5.57 -0.09 -1.87
N ILE A 18 -6.65 -0.88 -1.85
CA ILE A 18 -7.91 -0.51 -2.52
C ILE A 18 -8.49 0.76 -1.89
N ILE A 19 -8.58 0.81 -0.56
CA ILE A 19 -9.07 1.99 0.16
C ILE A 19 -8.18 3.20 -0.12
N MET A 20 -6.85 3.03 -0.04
CA MET A 20 -5.90 4.11 -0.33
C MET A 20 -6.00 4.62 -1.77
N ALA A 21 -6.19 3.74 -2.75
CA ALA A 21 -6.37 4.15 -4.15
C ALA A 21 -7.66 4.98 -4.31
N ILE A 22 -8.77 4.56 -3.71
CA ILE A 22 -10.03 5.31 -3.75
C ILE A 22 -9.87 6.68 -3.08
N LEU A 23 -9.27 6.73 -1.88
CA LEU A 23 -9.05 7.99 -1.15
C LEU A 23 -8.12 8.94 -1.90
N ALA A 24 -7.06 8.42 -2.52
CA ALA A 24 -6.12 9.23 -3.30
C ALA A 24 -6.74 9.76 -4.62
N GLY A 25 -7.71 9.03 -5.17
CA GLY A 25 -8.43 9.42 -6.38
C GLY A 25 -9.67 10.29 -6.13
N TYR A 26 -10.08 10.48 -4.87
CA TYR A 26 -11.29 11.20 -4.52
C TYR A 26 -11.05 12.70 -4.41
N THR A 27 -11.83 13.46 -5.16
CA THR A 27 -11.92 14.92 -5.08
C THR A 27 -13.36 15.34 -4.75
N PRO A 28 -13.59 16.13 -3.69
CA PRO A 28 -14.92 16.64 -3.38
C PRO A 28 -15.50 17.49 -4.53
N PRO A 29 -16.82 17.45 -4.79
CA PRO A 29 -17.85 16.82 -3.97
C PRO A 29 -18.09 15.33 -4.23
N LEU A 30 -17.70 14.76 -5.38
CA LEU A 30 -17.86 13.33 -5.72
C LEU A 30 -17.12 12.95 -7.03
N GLU A 31 -15.98 13.57 -7.30
CA GLU A 31 -15.19 13.27 -8.50
C GLU A 31 -14.15 12.18 -8.19
N LEU A 32 -14.08 11.16 -9.04
CA LEU A 32 -13.12 10.07 -8.92
C LEU A 32 -12.15 10.11 -10.11
N ASN A 33 -10.86 10.22 -9.82
CA ASN A 33 -9.83 10.17 -10.82
C ASN A 33 -9.77 8.76 -11.47
N PRO A 34 -9.96 8.65 -12.80
CA PRO A 34 -10.00 7.35 -13.48
C PRO A 34 -8.73 6.51 -13.28
N ILE A 35 -7.56 7.14 -13.18
CA ILE A 35 -6.27 6.44 -13.00
C ILE A 35 -6.29 5.66 -11.68
N PHE A 36 -6.76 6.28 -10.60
CA PHE A 36 -6.84 5.63 -9.30
C PHE A 36 -7.92 4.55 -9.25
N MET A 37 -9.00 4.70 -10.02
CA MET A 37 -10.00 3.64 -10.19
C MET A 37 -9.42 2.42 -10.91
N TRP A 38 -8.59 2.62 -11.94
CA TRP A 38 -7.86 1.52 -12.59
C TRP A 38 -6.89 0.84 -11.64
N ILE A 39 -6.16 1.60 -10.82
CA ILE A 39 -5.28 1.05 -9.78
C ILE A 39 -6.08 0.19 -8.79
N ALA A 40 -7.21 0.70 -8.29
CA ALA A 40 -8.11 -0.03 -7.39
C ALA A 40 -8.61 -1.34 -8.04
N LEU A 41 -8.98 -1.29 -9.33
CA LEU A 41 -9.42 -2.47 -10.08
C LEU A 41 -8.30 -3.51 -10.23
N ILE A 42 -7.06 -3.09 -10.53
CA ILE A 42 -5.91 -4.00 -10.62
C ILE A 42 -5.67 -4.69 -9.28
N ILE A 43 -5.77 -3.98 -8.15
CA ILE A 43 -5.62 -4.57 -6.82
C ILE A 43 -6.79 -5.50 -6.50
N LEU A 44 -8.01 -5.17 -6.94
CA LEU A 44 -9.17 -6.05 -6.80
C LEU A 44 -8.99 -7.36 -7.56
N VAL A 45 -8.47 -7.30 -8.79
CA VAL A 45 -8.09 -8.48 -9.57
C VAL A 45 -7.01 -9.28 -8.82
N GLN A 46 -6.01 -8.62 -8.23
CA GLN A 46 -5.01 -9.27 -7.38
C GLN A 46 -5.63 -9.97 -6.16
N LEU A 47 -6.64 -9.38 -5.52
CA LEU A 47 -7.33 -9.98 -4.37
C LEU A 47 -8.03 -11.31 -4.72
N ILE A 48 -8.60 -11.39 -5.93
CA ILE A 48 -9.31 -12.57 -6.45
C ILE A 48 -8.32 -13.65 -6.89
N PHE A 49 -7.41 -13.34 -7.81
CA PHE A 49 -6.51 -14.33 -8.41
C PHE A 49 -5.32 -14.68 -7.52
N ARG A 50 -4.92 -13.75 -6.63
CA ARG A 50 -3.77 -13.89 -5.73
C ARG A 50 -2.52 -14.36 -6.46
N ASN A 51 -2.28 -13.83 -7.65
CA ASN A 51 -1.14 -14.22 -8.46
C ASN A 51 0.15 -13.81 -7.73
N ARG A 52 1.11 -14.73 -7.66
CA ARG A 52 2.36 -14.51 -6.91
C ARG A 52 3.19 -13.37 -7.50
N ILE A 53 3.43 -13.42 -8.81
CA ILE A 53 4.27 -12.47 -9.52
C ILE A 53 3.62 -11.08 -9.42
N MET A 54 2.33 -10.99 -9.74
CA MET A 54 1.59 -9.73 -9.64
C MET A 54 1.58 -9.16 -8.21
N GLY A 55 1.44 -10.02 -7.20
CA GLY A 55 1.50 -9.59 -5.79
C GLY A 55 2.87 -9.02 -5.39
N LEU A 56 3.97 -9.63 -5.86
CA LEU A 56 5.32 -9.13 -5.64
C LEU A 56 5.59 -7.82 -6.39
N VAL A 57 5.11 -7.71 -7.63
CA VAL A 57 5.25 -6.51 -8.46
C VAL A 57 4.47 -5.36 -7.83
N LEU A 58 3.20 -5.55 -7.49
CA LEU A 58 2.38 -4.51 -6.85
C LEU A 58 2.96 -4.07 -5.51
N GLY A 59 3.34 -5.02 -4.64
CA GLY A 59 3.96 -4.69 -3.36
C GLY A 59 5.24 -3.87 -3.53
N SER A 60 6.09 -4.22 -4.51
CA SER A 60 7.32 -3.49 -4.82
C SER A 60 7.05 -2.09 -5.38
N ILE A 61 6.08 -1.96 -6.30
CA ILE A 61 5.67 -0.66 -6.84
C ILE A 61 5.18 0.24 -5.72
N PHE A 62 4.27 -0.23 -4.86
CA PHE A 62 3.77 0.55 -3.74
C PHE A 62 4.90 0.94 -2.79
N PHE A 63 5.84 0.05 -2.51
CA PHE A 63 6.99 0.38 -1.68
C PHE A 63 7.83 1.51 -2.28
N VAL A 64 8.19 1.43 -3.56
CA VAL A 64 8.98 2.46 -4.26
C VAL A 64 8.24 3.79 -4.33
N VAL A 65 6.95 3.78 -4.69
CA VAL A 65 6.11 5.00 -4.71
C VAL A 65 6.07 5.65 -3.33
N ASN A 66 6.07 4.87 -2.24
CA ASN A 66 6.10 5.43 -0.90
C ASN A 66 7.47 6.00 -0.48
N LEU A 67 8.57 5.54 -1.06
CA LEU A 67 9.86 6.21 -0.90
C LEU A 67 9.84 7.59 -1.58
N LEU A 68 9.21 7.70 -2.76
CA LEU A 68 9.02 8.97 -3.45
C LEU A 68 8.08 9.90 -2.65
N PHE A 69 7.00 9.35 -2.09
CA PHE A 69 6.07 10.10 -1.24
C PHE A 69 6.75 10.66 0.02
N LEU A 70 7.65 9.90 0.66
CA LEU A 70 8.45 10.41 1.77
C LEU A 70 9.30 11.61 1.33
N GLY A 71 9.94 11.51 0.16
CA GLY A 71 10.71 12.62 -0.41
C GLY A 71 9.86 13.87 -0.59
N ALA A 72 8.64 13.72 -1.12
CA ALA A 72 7.69 14.81 -1.26
C ALA A 72 7.27 15.42 0.08
N LEU A 73 6.95 14.59 1.08
CA LEU A 73 6.59 15.06 2.43
C LEU A 73 7.74 15.86 3.08
N ILE A 74 8.97 15.37 2.98
CA ILE A 74 10.13 16.06 3.53
C ILE A 74 10.40 17.36 2.76
N SER A 75 10.22 17.35 1.44
CA SER A 75 10.39 18.55 0.61
C SER A 75 9.42 19.65 1.02
N GLU A 76 8.12 19.33 1.06
CA GLU A 76 7.06 20.27 1.44
C GLU A 76 7.25 20.75 2.89
N PHE A 77 7.61 19.86 3.82
CA PHE A 77 7.84 20.23 5.22
C PHE A 77 8.99 21.24 5.38
N ARG A 78 10.01 21.20 4.52
CA ARG A 78 11.15 22.12 4.55
C ARG A 78 10.82 23.52 4.05
N GLU A 79 9.71 23.72 3.38
CA GLU A 79 9.25 25.04 2.93
C GLU A 79 8.63 25.86 4.07
N PHE A 80 8.21 25.20 5.16
CA PHE A 80 7.70 25.87 6.34
C PHE A 80 8.83 26.55 7.13
N ALA A 81 8.77 27.87 7.24
CA ALA A 81 9.71 28.64 8.06
C ALA A 81 9.53 28.41 9.57
N GLN A 82 8.33 27.99 9.99
CA GLN A 82 7.96 27.75 11.39
C GLN A 82 7.04 26.53 11.49
N PHE A 83 6.98 25.92 12.66
CA PHE A 83 6.15 24.74 12.93
C PHE A 83 4.68 25.12 13.20
N THR A 84 4.03 25.68 12.18
CA THR A 84 2.62 26.11 12.19
C THR A 84 1.66 24.91 12.21
N ASP A 85 0.37 25.19 12.41
CA ASP A 85 -0.69 24.18 12.35
C ASP A 85 -0.72 23.41 11.01
N ASP A 86 -0.40 24.08 9.91
CA ASP A 86 -0.32 23.45 8.59
C ASP A 86 0.89 22.51 8.47
N ALA A 87 2.05 22.93 8.97
CA ALA A 87 3.24 22.09 9.03
C ALA A 87 3.01 20.83 9.89
N GLN A 88 2.30 21.00 11.02
CA GLN A 88 1.89 19.90 11.89
C GLN A 88 0.93 18.95 11.19
N ARG A 89 -0.10 19.47 10.52
CA ARG A 89 -1.06 18.65 9.75
C ARG A 89 -0.36 17.86 8.65
N LEU A 90 0.51 18.51 7.88
CA LEU A 90 1.28 17.86 6.83
C LEU A 90 2.09 16.68 7.39
N ILE A 91 2.89 16.91 8.44
CA ILE A 91 3.78 15.87 8.95
C ILE A 91 3.01 14.77 9.69
N LEU A 92 2.01 15.10 10.50
CA LEU A 92 1.26 14.11 11.27
C LEU A 92 0.40 13.22 10.37
N VAL A 93 -0.36 13.81 9.46
CA VAL A 93 -1.23 13.06 8.54
C VAL A 93 -0.38 12.35 7.49
N GLY A 94 0.57 13.06 6.88
CA GLY A 94 1.45 12.53 5.85
C GLY A 94 2.29 11.35 6.34
N MET A 95 2.93 11.48 7.50
CA MET A 95 3.72 10.39 8.07
C MET A 95 2.86 9.20 8.48
N SER A 96 1.64 9.42 9.00
CA SER A 96 0.72 8.33 9.34
C SER A 96 0.35 7.50 8.10
N ILE A 97 0.03 8.16 6.99
CA ILE A 97 -0.25 7.53 5.70
C ILE A 97 1.00 6.79 5.19
N TRP A 98 2.16 7.45 5.25
CA TRP A 98 3.41 6.87 4.79
C TRP A 98 3.78 5.58 5.56
N ILE A 99 3.71 5.62 6.90
CA ILE A 99 3.97 4.45 7.76
C ILE A 99 3.02 3.31 7.40
N GLY A 100 1.72 3.58 7.30
CA GLY A 100 0.71 2.59 6.92
C GLY A 100 1.04 1.95 5.57
N ASN A 101 1.32 2.77 4.57
CA ASN A 101 1.64 2.30 3.23
C ASN A 101 2.89 1.42 3.20
N VAL A 102 3.97 1.81 3.88
CA VAL A 102 5.21 1.03 3.95
C VAL A 102 4.98 -0.31 4.65
N ILE A 103 4.25 -0.32 5.77
CA ILE A 103 3.91 -1.55 6.49
C ILE A 103 3.15 -2.51 5.57
N PHE A 104 2.10 -2.02 4.89
CA PHE A 104 1.27 -2.87 4.04
C PHE A 104 1.94 -3.30 2.74
N SER A 105 2.83 -2.48 2.16
CA SER A 105 3.61 -2.86 0.98
C SER A 105 4.62 -3.96 1.32
N ILE A 106 5.34 -3.81 2.43
CA ILE A 106 6.28 -4.82 2.93
C ILE A 106 5.53 -6.11 3.29
N ALA A 107 4.37 -6.00 3.95
CA ALA A 107 3.53 -7.15 4.28
C ALA A 107 3.08 -7.91 3.01
N MET A 108 2.71 -7.20 1.95
CA MET A 108 2.32 -7.78 0.66
C MET A 108 3.50 -8.51 0.01
N ILE A 109 4.68 -7.88 -0.05
CA ILE A 109 5.90 -8.50 -0.58
C ILE A 109 6.22 -9.80 0.17
N PHE A 110 6.25 -9.75 1.51
CA PHE A 110 6.55 -10.93 2.32
C PHE A 110 5.51 -12.04 2.18
N HIS A 111 4.23 -11.69 2.01
CA HIS A 111 3.17 -12.66 1.78
C HIS A 111 3.42 -13.47 0.51
N TYR A 112 3.63 -12.77 -0.61
CA TYR A 112 3.77 -13.40 -1.91
C TYR A 112 5.15 -14.03 -2.14
N ALA A 113 6.19 -13.53 -1.47
CA ALA A 113 7.50 -14.17 -1.47
C ALA A 113 7.45 -15.58 -0.85
N LYS A 114 6.71 -15.75 0.25
CA LYS A 114 6.58 -17.04 0.97
C LYS A 114 5.64 -18.04 0.31
N LYS A 115 4.90 -17.66 -0.74
CA LYS A 115 3.90 -18.52 -1.39
C LYS A 115 4.50 -19.71 -2.16
N GLU A 116 5.76 -19.62 -2.60
CA GLU A 116 6.48 -20.69 -3.34
C GLU A 116 6.86 -21.89 -2.49
N ASN A 117 7.18 -21.69 -1.21
CA ASN A 117 7.67 -22.76 -0.33
C ASN A 117 6.61 -23.82 0.04
N ARG A 118 5.40 -23.74 -0.52
CA ARG A 118 4.28 -24.65 -0.21
C ARG A 118 3.83 -25.51 -1.39
N SER A 119 4.35 -25.30 -2.60
CA SER A 119 3.86 -26.00 -3.81
C SER A 119 4.78 -27.13 -4.31
N ASN A 120 5.79 -27.55 -3.55
CA ASN A 120 6.66 -28.66 -3.96
C ASN A 120 6.75 -29.74 -2.86
N PRO A 121 5.82 -30.71 -2.81
CA PRO A 121 6.19 -32.02 -2.30
C PRO A 121 7.15 -32.65 -3.33
N LEU A 122 8.36 -32.98 -2.88
CA LEU A 122 9.31 -33.77 -3.67
C LEU A 122 8.60 -35.03 -4.20
N PRO A 123 8.83 -35.44 -5.46
CA PRO A 123 8.43 -36.77 -5.90
C PRO A 123 9.17 -37.80 -5.04
N ALA A 124 8.40 -38.72 -4.45
CA ALA A 124 8.90 -39.88 -3.73
C ALA A 124 9.59 -40.88 -4.67
#